data_AF-A0A1E5WHU7-F1
#
_entry.id   AF-A0A1E5WHU7-F1
#
_cell.length_a   1.000
_cell.length_b   1.000
_cell.length_c   1.000
_cell.angle_alpha   90.00
_cell.angle_beta   90.00
_cell.angle_gamma   90.00
#
_symmetry.space_group_name_H-M   'P 1'
#
loop_
_entity.id
_entity.type
_entity.pdbx_description
1 polymer ?
#
loop_
_entity_poly.entity_id
_entity_poly.type
_entity_poly.pdbx_seq_one_letter_code
_entity_poly.pdbx_strand_id
1 'polypeptide(L)'
;MTELSVGVLEDYDAEEWNLKHTVSFSELFGERSYQFESDYDVLTIPPDQNLVFFIQHWDYKLISYDMDRKEVCALCTLERPHRVIAPYVPYFSETPMLSKKH
;
A
#
# COMPACT_ATOMS: atom_id res chain seq x y z
N MET A 1 8.74 2.74 15.17
CA MET A 1 7.53 2.95 14.35
C MET A 1 6.53 1.90 14.76
N THR A 2 5.31 2.26 15.13
CA THR A 2 4.30 1.34 15.71
C THR A 2 3.07 1.15 14.83
N GLU A 3 2.90 2.01 13.83
CA GLU A 3 1.74 2.06 12.95
C GLU A 3 2.13 2.52 11.55
N LEU A 4 1.24 2.21 10.61
CA LEU A 4 1.26 2.68 9.23
C LEU A 4 0.14 3.70 9.03
N SER A 5 0.48 4.86 8.47
CA SER A 5 -0.47 5.91 8.11
C SER A 5 -0.50 6.08 6.60
N VAL A 6 -1.70 6.07 6.03
CA VAL A 6 -1.96 6.25 4.60
C VAL A 6 -2.59 7.62 4.40
N GLY A 7 -1.89 8.49 3.67
CA GLY A 7 -2.38 9.80 3.27
C GLY A 7 -2.94 9.78 1.85
N VAL A 8 -3.90 10.65 1.58
CA VAL A 8 -4.40 10.95 0.23
C VAL A 8 -4.30 12.44 -0.04
N LEU A 9 -3.88 12.77 -1.26
CA LEU A 9 -3.89 14.14 -1.76
C LEU A 9 -5.21 14.33 -2.51
N GLU A 10 -6.22 14.87 -1.84
CA GLU A 10 -7.57 15.03 -2.42
C GLU A 10 -7.62 16.20 -3.40
N ASP A 11 -6.93 17.28 -3.07
CA ASP A 11 -6.81 18.48 -3.90
C ASP A 11 -5.32 18.67 -4.25
N TYR A 12 -5.00 18.41 -5.52
CA TYR A 12 -3.65 18.58 -6.03
C TYR A 12 -3.21 20.06 -6.06
N ASP A 13 -4.14 21.00 -6.18
CA ASP A 13 -3.84 22.43 -6.23
C ASP A 13 -3.62 22.99 -4.81
N ALA A 14 -4.25 22.40 -3.80
CA ALA A 14 -4.08 22.78 -2.40
C ALA A 14 -2.79 22.20 -1.76
N GLU A 15 -2.16 21.21 -2.40
CA GLU A 15 -0.96 20.49 -1.90
C GLU A 15 -1.14 19.92 -0.47
N GLU A 16 -2.38 19.67 -0.04
CA GLU A 16 -2.71 19.25 1.32
C GLU A 16 -2.95 17.74 1.43
N TRP A 17 -2.12 17.08 2.26
CA TRP A 17 -2.27 15.66 2.57
C TRP A 17 -3.32 15.44 3.65
N ASN A 18 -4.39 14.73 3.30
CA ASN A 18 -5.39 14.29 4.26
C ASN A 18 -5.09 12.87 4.73
N LEU A 19 -5.18 12.64 6.05
CA LEU A 19 -5.02 11.30 6.60
C LEU A 19 -6.26 10.47 6.26
N LYS A 20 -6.07 9.44 5.44
CA LYS A 20 -7.15 8.53 5.00
C LYS A 20 -7.31 7.35 5.95
N HIS A 21 -6.20 6.77 6.39
CA HIS A 21 -6.24 5.55 7.22
C HIS A 21 -5.02 5.43 8.12
N THR A 22 -5.21 4.80 9.27
CA THR A 22 -4.12 4.39 10.17
C THR A 22 -4.39 2.98 10.67
N VAL A 23 -3.34 2.18 10.75
CA VAL A 23 -3.40 0.81 11.25
C VAL A 23 -2.12 0.48 12.03
N SER A 24 -2.25 -0.20 13.17
CA SER A 24 -1.09 -0.62 13.95
C SER A 24 -0.35 -1.77 13.26
N PHE A 25 0.97 -1.86 13.46
CA PHE A 25 1.71 -3.04 12.96
C PHE A 25 1.27 -4.33 13.65
N SER A 26 0.74 -4.24 14.88
CA SER A 26 0.10 -5.38 15.54
C SER A 26 -1.12 -5.91 14.80
N GLU A 27 -1.94 -5.03 14.23
CA GLU A 27 -3.09 -5.43 13.42
C GLU A 27 -2.68 -5.96 12.04
N LEU A 28 -1.63 -5.39 11.43
CA LEU A 28 -1.15 -5.83 10.11
C LEU A 28 -0.36 -7.14 10.14
N PHE A 29 0.55 -7.26 11.10
CA PHE A 29 1.61 -8.25 11.10
C PHE A 29 1.67 -9.08 12.39
N GLY A 30 0.84 -8.77 13.39
CA GLY A 30 0.87 -9.41 14.69
C GLY A 30 1.86 -8.75 15.67
N GLU A 31 2.01 -9.37 16.84
CA GLU A 31 2.63 -8.80 18.04
C GLU A 31 4.18 -8.77 17.98
N ARG A 32 4.75 -8.16 16.93
CA ARG A 32 6.19 -7.95 16.79
C ARG A 32 6.44 -6.54 16.23
N SER A 33 7.57 -5.96 16.62
CA SER A 33 8.07 -4.72 16.00
C SER A 33 8.66 -5.03 14.63
N TYR A 34 8.18 -4.36 13.59
CA TYR A 34 8.68 -4.52 12.22
C TYR A 34 9.28 -3.22 11.69
N GLN A 35 10.37 -3.33 10.95
CA GLN A 35 11.08 -2.23 10.30
C GLN A 35 10.79 -2.22 8.80
N PHE A 36 10.39 -1.05 8.28
CA PHE A 36 10.22 -0.82 6.84
C PHE A 36 11.54 -1.07 6.08
N GLU A 37 11.46 -1.64 4.88
CA GLU A 37 12.57 -2.09 4.00
C GLU A 37 13.47 -3.22 4.54
N SER A 38 13.39 -3.53 5.84
CA SER A 38 14.13 -4.65 6.44
C SER A 38 13.24 -5.87 6.65
N ASP A 39 12.06 -5.66 7.24
CA ASP A 39 11.12 -6.74 7.56
C ASP A 39 9.95 -6.79 6.57
N TYR A 40 9.59 -5.67 5.96
CA TYR A 40 8.56 -5.62 4.93
C TYR A 40 8.76 -4.48 3.94
N ASP A 41 8.22 -4.68 2.72
CA ASP A 41 8.13 -3.66 1.67
C ASP A 41 6.67 -3.37 1.32
N VAL A 42 6.34 -2.11 1.00
CA VAL A 42 5.07 -1.74 0.38
C VAL A 42 5.21 -1.87 -1.14
N LEU A 43 4.39 -2.71 -1.76
CA LEU A 43 4.45 -2.96 -3.20
C LEU A 43 3.63 -1.97 -4.01
N THR A 44 2.37 -1.76 -3.67
CA THR A 44 1.50 -0.86 -4.43
C THR A 44 0.24 -0.54 -3.62
N ILE A 45 -0.31 0.63 -3.89
CA ILE A 45 -1.61 1.10 -3.40
C ILE A 45 -2.42 1.43 -4.66
N PRO A 46 -3.27 0.51 -5.16
CA PRO A 46 -4.04 0.76 -6.36
C PRO A 46 -4.95 1.98 -6.16
N PRO A 47 -5.06 2.91 -7.14
CA PRO A 47 -5.84 4.14 -6.98
C PRO A 47 -7.34 3.87 -6.81
N ASP A 48 -7.84 2.80 -7.43
CA ASP A 48 -9.27 2.49 -7.49
C ASP A 48 -9.76 1.60 -6.33
N GLN A 49 -8.84 1.11 -5.49
CA GLN A 49 -9.14 0.13 -4.45
C GLN A 49 -8.52 0.56 -3.13
N ASN A 50 -9.25 0.40 -2.03
CA ASN A 50 -8.73 0.66 -0.68
C ASN A 50 -7.83 -0.50 -0.19
N LEU A 51 -6.92 -0.96 -1.05
CA LEU A 51 -5.99 -2.06 -0.77
C LEU A 51 -4.55 -1.58 -0.72
N VAL A 52 -3.76 -2.20 0.15
CA VAL A 52 -2.31 -2.04 0.19
C VAL A 52 -1.66 -3.42 0.09
N PHE A 53 -0.70 -3.59 -0.82
CA PHE A 53 0.04 -4.84 -0.96
C PHE A 53 1.40 -4.73 -0.29
N PHE A 54 1.79 -5.79 0.43
CA PHE A 54 3.07 -5.86 1.13
C PHE A 54 3.82 -7.17 0.84
N ILE A 55 5.14 -7.11 0.92
CA ILE A 55 6.00 -8.30 1.07
C ILE A 55 6.43 -8.39 2.52
N GLN A 56 6.25 -9.54 3.13
CA GLN A 56 6.83 -9.89 4.42
C GLN A 56 8.14 -10.66 4.18
N HIS A 57 9.28 -10.14 4.66
CA HIS A 57 10.59 -10.76 4.41
C HIS A 57 10.90 -11.96 5.31
N TRP A 58 10.23 -12.08 6.47
CA TRP A 58 10.51 -13.15 7.43
C TRP A 58 9.93 -14.51 7.01
N ASP A 59 8.84 -14.54 6.25
CA ASP A 59 8.21 -15.76 5.74
C ASP A 59 7.92 -15.68 4.23
N TYR A 60 8.44 -14.66 3.57
CA TYR A 60 8.35 -14.42 2.13
C TYR A 60 6.90 -14.41 1.61
N LYS A 61 5.95 -13.92 2.40
CA LYS A 61 4.56 -13.82 1.97
C LYS A 61 4.27 -12.51 1.26
N LEU A 62 3.52 -12.63 0.17
CA LEU A 62 2.77 -11.52 -0.40
C LEU A 62 1.41 -11.46 0.31
N ILE A 63 1.10 -10.30 0.89
CA ILE A 63 -0.17 -10.06 1.55
C ILE A 63 -0.86 -8.83 0.97
N SER A 64 -2.18 -8.79 1.09
CA SER A 64 -2.99 -7.59 0.86
C SER A 64 -3.68 -7.17 2.15
N TYR A 65 -3.76 -5.88 2.38
CA TYR A 65 -4.55 -5.29 3.45
C TYR A 65 -5.72 -4.49 2.85
N ASP A 66 -6.94 -4.86 3.23
CA ASP A 66 -8.17 -4.14 2.90
C ASP A 66 -8.43 -3.09 3.99
N MET A 67 -8.34 -1.81 3.63
CA MET A 67 -8.54 -0.70 4.57
C MET A 67 -10.01 -0.52 4.94
N ASP A 68 -10.96 -0.89 4.07
CA ASP A 68 -12.40 -0.79 4.35
C ASP A 68 -12.83 -1.84 5.38
N ARG A 69 -12.35 -3.08 5.20
CA ARG A 69 -12.66 -4.20 6.09
C ARG A 69 -11.71 -4.31 7.28
N LYS A 70 -10.55 -3.64 7.19
CA LYS A 70 -9.41 -3.78 8.12
C LYS A 70 -8.92 -5.23 8.23
N GLU A 71 -8.88 -5.92 7.09
CA GLU A 71 -8.53 -7.34 7.02
C GLU A 71 -7.23 -7.56 6.24
N VAL A 72 -6.40 -8.47 6.73
CA VAL A 72 -5.17 -8.92 6.06
C VAL A 72 -5.44 -10.27 5.40
N CYS A 73 -5.08 -10.39 4.13
CA CYS A 73 -5.18 -11.64 3.37
C CYS A 73 -3.80 -12.05 2.85
N ALA A 74 -3.39 -13.28 3.11
CA ALA A 74 -2.18 -13.86 2.54
C ALA A 74 -2.48 -14.41 1.14
N LEU A 75 -1.78 -13.90 0.13
CA LEU A 75 -2.03 -14.24 -1.27
C LEU A 75 -1.18 -15.42 -1.73
N CYS A 76 0.14 -15.38 -1.46
CA CYS A 76 1.05 -16.46 -1.79
C CYS A 76 2.37 -16.37 -1.01
N THR A 77 3.15 -17.46 -1.04
CA THR A 77 4.54 -17.50 -0.56
C THR A 77 5.49 -17.44 -1.76
N LEU A 78 6.46 -16.54 -1.70
CA LEU A 78 7.47 -16.33 -2.73
C LEU A 78 8.65 -17.27 -2.49
N GLU A 79 8.99 -18.11 -3.48
CA GLU A 79 10.03 -19.13 -3.30
C GLU A 79 11.44 -18.52 -3.20
N ARG A 80 11.67 -17.33 -3.78
CA ARG A 80 12.89 -16.50 -3.65
C ARG A 80 12.56 -15.07 -4.06
N PRO A 81 12.28 -14.12 -3.15
CA PRO A 81 12.07 -12.75 -3.58
C PRO A 81 13.41 -12.18 -4.06
N HIS A 82 13.49 -11.80 -5.34
CA HIS A 82 14.44 -10.77 -5.70
C HIS A 82 14.12 -9.53 -4.84
N ARG A 83 15.14 -8.90 -4.25
CA ARG A 83 15.00 -7.69 -3.41
C ARG A 83 14.25 -6.53 -4.08
N VAL A 84 14.03 -6.61 -5.40
CA VAL A 84 13.35 -5.57 -6.17
C VAL A 84 12.15 -6.21 -6.86
N ILE A 85 11.00 -6.14 -6.20
CA ILE A 85 9.71 -6.28 -6.89
C ILE A 85 9.29 -4.87 -7.27
N ALA A 86 9.21 -4.60 -8.56
CA ALA A 86 8.79 -3.29 -9.03
C ALA A 86 7.32 -3.07 -8.64
N PRO A 87 6.96 -1.91 -8.06
CA PRO A 87 5.57 -1.56 -7.82
C PRO A 87 4.77 -1.67 -9.12
N TYR A 88 3.62 -2.35 -9.07
CA TYR A 88 2.69 -2.31 -10.19
C TYR A 88 2.18 -0.87 -10.32
N VAL A 89 2.49 -0.24 -11.46
CA VAL A 89 1.98 1.07 -11.84
C VAL A 89 0.80 0.82 -12.80
N PRO A 90 -0.45 1.06 -12.36
CA PRO A 90 -1.58 0.98 -13.27
C PRO A 90 -1.35 1.95 -14.43
N TYR A 91 -1.50 1.45 -15.66
CA TYR A 91 -1.46 2.28 -16.85
C TYR A 91 -2.68 3.22 -16.83
N PHE A 92 -2.46 4.47 -16.42
CA PHE A 92 -3.46 5.52 -16.54
C PHE A 92 -3.70 5.77 -18.03
N SER A 93 -4.80 5.23 -18.54
CA SER A 93 -5.32 5.65 -19.84
C SER A 93 -5.89 7.04 -19.61
N GLU A 94 -5.37 8.09 -20.25
CA GLU A 94 -5.91 9.44 -20.13
C GLU A 94 -7.42 9.42 -20.44
N THR A 95 -8.25 9.49 -19.41
CA THR A 95 -9.67 9.79 -19.61
C THR A 95 -9.79 11.25 -20.05
N PRO A 96 -10.66 11.59 -21.01
CA PRO A 96 -10.76 12.94 -21.61
C PRO A 96 -11.34 14.03 -20.66
N MET A 97 -11.10 13.91 -19.36
CA MET A 97 -11.51 14.86 -18.32
C MET A 97 -10.65 16.14 -18.31
N LEU A 98 -9.47 16.13 -18.94
CA LEU A 98 -8.62 17.32 -19.16
C LEU A 98 -8.98 18.09 -20.45
N SER A 99 -10.22 17.97 -20.92
CA SER A 99 -10.81 18.90 -21.89
C SER A 99 -11.51 20.07 -21.16
N LYS A 100 -10.85 20.74 -20.22
CA LYS A 100 -11.30 22.08 -19.79
C LYS A 100 -10.54 23.12 -20.60
N LYS A 101 -11.14 23.41 -21.75
CA LYS A 101 -10.88 24.54 -22.63
C LYS A 101 -11.07 25.84 -21.84
N HIS A 102 -10.03 26.67 -21.76
CA HIS A 102 -10.16 28.12 -21.84
C HIS A 102 -8.89 28.76 -22.38
#